data_AF-A0A7H4LJ95-F1
#
_entry.id   AF-A0A7H4LJ95-F1
#
_cell.length_a   1.000
_cell.length_b   1.000
_cell.length_c   1.000
_cell.angle_alpha   90.00
_cell.angle_beta   90.00
_cell.angle_gamma   90.00
#
_symmetry.space_group_name_H-M   'P 1'
#
loop_
_entity.id
_entity.type
_entity.pdbx_description
1 polymer ?
#
loop_
_entity_poly.entity_id
_entity_poly.type
_entity_poly.pdbx_seq_one_letter_code
_entity_poly.pdbx_strand_id
1 'polypeptide(L)'
;MTPSGIRFEVEKFNVTGSFGLWQTRVKDLLAQQGCLKALLQEAKPAKMEADDWEELQLKAAGTIRLCLSDQVIYHVMDENSPKKIWEKLESQFMSKTATTKVYLKQKLYGMRMHEG
;
A
#
# COMPACT_ATOMS: atom_id res chain seq x y z
N MET A 1 28.15 -4.40 -21.67
CA MET A 1 27.50 -5.16 -20.59
C MET A 1 26.71 -4.16 -19.78
N THR A 2 25.39 -4.08 -19.97
CA THR A 2 24.53 -3.26 -19.11
C THR A 2 24.64 -3.83 -17.68
N PRO A 3 24.78 -3.00 -16.63
CA PRO A 3 24.63 -3.51 -15.29
C PRO A 3 23.21 -4.06 -15.23
N SER A 4 23.06 -5.36 -14.96
CA SER A 4 21.77 -5.91 -14.56
C SER A 4 21.38 -5.21 -13.27
N GLY A 5 20.67 -4.09 -13.42
CA GLY A 5 20.15 -3.33 -12.30
C GLY A 5 19.34 -4.29 -11.47
N ILE A 6 19.71 -4.44 -10.20
CA ILE A 6 18.94 -5.23 -9.25
C ILE A 6 17.51 -4.68 -9.30
N ARG A 7 16.61 -5.45 -9.93
CA ARG A 7 15.21 -5.11 -10.03
C ARG A 7 14.65 -5.40 -8.65
N PHE A 8 14.50 -4.37 -7.84
CA PHE A 8 13.86 -4.49 -6.53
C PHE A 8 12.42 -4.92 -6.75
N GLU A 9 12.15 -6.20 -6.55
CA GLU A 9 10.81 -6.74 -6.59
C GLU A 9 10.19 -6.56 -5.20
N VAL A 10 9.19 -5.69 -5.11
CA VAL A 10 8.39 -5.55 -3.89
C VAL A 10 7.55 -6.81 -3.75
N GLU A 11 7.76 -7.55 -2.66
CA GLU A 11 6.93 -8.70 -2.32
C GLU A 11 5.45 -8.30 -2.30
N LYS A 12 4.63 -9.09 -3.01
CA LYS A 12 3.19 -8.85 -3.14
C LYS A 12 2.49 -9.01 -1.79
N PHE A 13 1.57 -8.12 -1.47
CA PHE A 13 0.77 -8.23 -0.25
C PHE A 13 -0.31 -9.31 -0.37
N ASN A 14 -0.29 -10.28 0.55
CA ASN A 14 -1.19 -11.45 0.61
C ASN A 14 -1.95 -11.55 1.94
N VAL A 15 -2.27 -10.42 2.56
CA VAL A 15 -3.08 -10.31 3.80
C VAL A 15 -2.37 -10.75 5.09
N THR A 16 -1.44 -11.70 5.03
CA THR A 16 -0.74 -12.26 6.21
C THR A 16 0.52 -11.49 6.57
N GLY A 17 1.10 -10.75 5.63
CA GLY A 17 2.29 -9.93 5.84
C GLY A 17 2.06 -8.64 6.64
N SER A 18 3.16 -7.99 7.03
CA SER A 18 3.11 -6.67 7.68
C SER A 18 2.64 -5.61 6.69
N PHE A 19 1.37 -5.19 6.82
CA PHE A 19 0.80 -4.16 5.96
C PHE A 19 1.60 -2.85 6.00
N GLY A 20 2.05 -2.42 7.18
CA GLY A 20 2.85 -1.20 7.32
C GLY A 20 4.20 -1.27 6.59
N LEU A 21 4.86 -2.43 6.59
CA LEU A 21 6.12 -2.62 5.84
C LEU A 21 5.87 -2.59 4.34
N TRP A 22 4.81 -3.25 3.89
CA TRP A 22 4.39 -3.20 2.48
C TRP A 22 4.08 -1.77 2.04
N GLN A 23 3.36 -1.00 2.86
CA GLN A 23 3.05 0.41 2.57
C GLN A 23 4.31 1.25 2.35
N THR A 24 5.32 1.10 3.21
CA THR A 24 6.60 1.80 3.05
C THR A 24 7.26 1.45 1.73
N ARG A 25 7.39 0.15 1.40
CA ARG A 25 8.02 -0.30 0.16
C ARG A 25 7.30 0.21 -1.09
N VAL A 26 5.97 0.23 -1.09
CA VAL A 26 5.19 0.73 -2.23
C VAL A 26 5.31 2.25 -2.37
N LYS A 27 5.33 3.00 -1.27
CA LYS A 27 5.58 4.46 -1.32
C LYS A 27 6.96 4.78 -1.90
N ASP A 28 8.00 4.03 -1.49
CA ASP A 28 9.35 4.18 -2.03
C ASP A 28 9.39 3.85 -3.53
N LEU A 29 8.69 2.79 -3.96
CA LEU A 29 8.58 2.42 -5.37
C LEU A 29 7.86 3.51 -6.19
N LEU A 30 6.75 4.06 -5.70
CA LEU A 30 6.03 5.16 -6.34
C LEU A 30 6.89 6.43 -6.42
N ALA A 31 7.72 6.70 -5.41
CA ALA A 31 8.66 7.81 -5.43
C ALA A 31 9.73 7.62 -6.51
N GLN A 32 10.32 6.43 -6.58
CA GLN A 32 11.29 6.05 -7.61
C GLN A 32 10.70 6.17 -9.03
N GLN A 33 9.41 5.88 -9.19
CA GLN A 33 8.70 5.98 -10.48
C GLN A 33 8.16 7.38 -10.80
N GLY A 34 8.31 8.34 -9.89
CA GLY A 34 7.85 9.72 -10.03
C GLY A 34 6.33 9.91 -9.88
N CYS A 35 5.60 8.90 -9.40
CA CYS A 35 4.14 8.91 -9.30
C CYS A 35 3.59 8.98 -7.86
N LEU A 36 4.45 9.13 -6.84
CA LEU A 36 4.01 9.31 -5.44
C LEU A 36 3.03 10.47 -5.26
N LYS A 37 3.17 11.56 -6.03
CA LYS A 37 2.26 12.71 -5.96
C LYS A 37 0.80 12.37 -6.32
N ALA A 38 0.57 11.38 -7.18
CA ALA A 38 -0.79 10.91 -7.52
C ALA A 38 -1.49 10.27 -6.31
N LEU A 39 -0.72 9.69 -5.39
CA LEU A 39 -1.23 9.13 -4.15
C LEU A 39 -1.48 10.21 -3.08
N LEU A 40 -0.58 11.20 -2.98
CA LEU A 40 -0.60 12.19 -1.89
C LEU A 40 -1.52 13.38 -2.14
N GLN A 41 -1.76 13.75 -3.40
CA GLN A 41 -2.58 14.92 -3.74
C GLN A 41 -3.99 14.52 -4.13
N GLU A 42 -4.97 15.29 -3.65
CA GLU A 42 -6.39 15.04 -3.94
C GLU A 42 -6.81 15.52 -5.33
N ALA A 43 -6.13 16.53 -5.85
CA ALA A 43 -6.46 17.20 -7.10
C ALA A 43 -5.23 17.42 -7.97
N LYS A 44 -5.47 17.62 -9.27
CA LYS A 44 -4.45 17.92 -10.26
C LYS A 44 -3.69 19.22 -9.90
N PRO A 45 -2.35 19.24 -9.92
CA PRO A 45 -1.59 20.47 -9.83
C PRO A 45 -1.97 21.49 -10.92
N ALA A 46 -1.98 22.78 -10.59
CA ALA A 46 -2.28 23.83 -11.56
C ALA A 46 -1.30 23.84 -12.75
N LYS A 47 -0.04 23.47 -12.51
CA LYS A 47 1.06 23.46 -13.49
C LYS A 47 1.18 22.16 -14.31
N MET A 48 0.21 21.26 -14.21
CA MET A 48 0.25 19.94 -14.84
C MET A 48 -0.92 19.81 -15.81
N GLU A 49 -0.70 19.20 -16.98
CA GLU A 49 -1.78 18.95 -17.93
C GLU A 49 -2.73 17.86 -17.42
N ALA A 50 -3.98 17.87 -17.90
CA ALA A 50 -5.00 16.91 -17.48
C ALA A 50 -4.61 15.48 -17.87
N ASP A 51 -4.15 15.29 -19.09
CA ASP A 51 -3.74 13.98 -19.63
C ASP A 51 -2.52 13.44 -18.87
N ASP A 52 -1.51 14.28 -18.63
CA ASP A 52 -0.33 13.91 -17.82
C ASP A 52 -0.73 13.49 -16.40
N TRP A 53 -1.73 14.17 -15.82
CA TRP A 53 -2.23 13.84 -14.50
C TRP A 53 -2.99 12.52 -14.49
N GLU A 54 -3.82 12.27 -15.49
CA GLU A 54 -4.53 11.01 -15.66
C GLU A 54 -3.54 9.84 -15.84
N GLU A 55 -2.54 9.98 -16.72
CA GLU A 55 -1.51 8.96 -16.93
C GLU A 55 -0.77 8.67 -15.61
N LEU A 56 -0.43 9.71 -14.86
CA LEU A 56 0.23 9.57 -13.57
C LEU A 56 -0.63 8.81 -12.55
N GLN A 57 -1.94 9.10 -12.51
CA GLN A 57 -2.90 8.41 -11.66
C GLN A 57 -3.03 6.93 -12.06
N LEU A 58 -3.17 6.63 -13.35
CA LEU A 58 -3.23 5.27 -13.86
C LEU A 58 -1.94 4.49 -13.57
N LYS A 59 -0.77 5.12 -13.73
CA LYS A 59 0.54 4.54 -13.41
C LYS A 59 0.65 4.20 -11.92
N ALA A 60 0.28 5.13 -11.04
CA ALA A 60 0.29 4.87 -9.60
C ALA A 60 -0.67 3.74 -9.21
N ALA A 61 -1.89 3.72 -9.77
CA ALA A 61 -2.90 2.70 -9.49
C ALA A 61 -2.43 1.31 -9.97
N GLY A 62 -1.86 1.25 -11.18
CA GLY A 62 -1.25 0.05 -11.73
C GLY A 62 -0.11 -0.46 -10.85
N THR A 63 0.82 0.40 -10.44
CA THR A 63 1.94 0.02 -9.56
C THR A 63 1.46 -0.50 -8.22
N ILE A 64 0.46 0.13 -7.58
CA ILE A 64 -0.12 -0.38 -6.33
C ILE A 64 -0.69 -1.79 -6.56
N ARG A 65 -1.50 -2.01 -7.60
CA ARG A 65 -2.08 -3.33 -7.92
C ARG A 65 -1.02 -4.39 -8.22
N LEU A 66 0.08 -4.04 -8.90
CA LEU A 66 1.19 -4.97 -9.16
C LEU A 66 1.88 -5.44 -7.87
N CYS A 67 1.83 -4.64 -6.81
CA CYS A 67 2.33 -4.99 -5.48
C CYS A 67 1.30 -5.75 -4.62
N LEU A 68 0.16 -6.17 -5.17
CA LEU A 68 -0.85 -6.95 -4.48
C LEU A 68 -0.89 -8.38 -5.02
N SER A 69 -1.31 -9.32 -4.17
CA SER A 69 -1.71 -10.66 -4.61
C SER A 69 -3.11 -10.62 -5.21
N ASP A 70 -3.43 -11.60 -6.05
CA ASP A 70 -4.70 -11.67 -6.78
C ASP A 70 -5.92 -11.59 -5.86
N GLN A 71 -5.85 -12.26 -4.69
CA GLN A 71 -6.91 -12.22 -3.68
C GLN A 71 -7.21 -10.80 -3.19
N VAL A 72 -6.19 -9.95 -3.06
CA VAL A 72 -6.34 -8.55 -2.64
C VAL A 72 -6.76 -7.66 -3.81
N ILE A 73 -6.28 -7.96 -5.03
CA ILE A 73 -6.65 -7.22 -6.24
C ILE A 73 -8.16 -7.26 -6.47
N TYR A 74 -8.84 -8.39 -6.26
CA TYR A 74 -10.30 -8.49 -6.40
C TYR A 74 -11.07 -7.46 -5.57
N HIS A 75 -10.52 -6.99 -4.44
CA HIS A 75 -11.17 -5.98 -3.62
C HIS A 75 -11.01 -4.55 -4.14
N VAL A 76 -10.09 -4.30 -5.07
CA VAL A 76 -9.73 -2.95 -5.54
C VAL A 76 -9.70 -2.81 -7.07
N MET A 77 -10.13 -3.86 -7.79
CA MET A 77 -10.00 -3.93 -9.25
C MET A 77 -10.87 -2.91 -10.00
N ASP A 78 -12.01 -2.53 -9.42
CA ASP A 78 -12.94 -1.54 -10.01
C ASP A 78 -12.52 -0.09 -9.70
N GLU A 79 -11.54 0.11 -8.82
CA GLU A 79 -11.02 1.42 -8.47
C GLU A 79 -9.84 1.83 -9.34
N ASN A 80 -9.96 2.96 -10.04
CA ASN A 80 -8.89 3.53 -10.85
C ASN A 80 -8.10 4.65 -10.16
N SER A 81 -8.60 5.16 -9.02
CA SER A 81 -7.90 6.17 -8.24
C SER A 81 -6.92 5.50 -7.27
N PRO A 82 -5.60 5.77 -7.38
CA PRO A 82 -4.58 5.35 -6.41
C PRO A 82 -4.97 5.64 -4.97
N LYS A 83 -5.50 6.84 -4.71
CA LYS A 83 -5.93 7.26 -3.38
C LYS A 83 -7.07 6.38 -2.86
N LYS A 84 -8.12 6.15 -3.66
CA LYS A 84 -9.24 5.28 -3.26
C LYS A 84 -8.78 3.84 -3.01
N ILE A 85 -7.91 3.30 -3.86
CA ILE A 85 -7.30 1.98 -3.64
C ILE A 85 -6.58 1.97 -2.29
N TRP A 86 -5.74 2.98 -2.03
CA TRP A 86 -4.94 3.07 -0.81
C TRP A 86 -5.79 3.15 0.46
N GLU A 87 -6.80 4.02 0.47
CA GLU A 87 -7.73 4.18 1.60
C GLU A 87 -8.52 2.90 1.88
N LYS A 88 -8.95 2.19 0.82
CA LYS A 88 -9.66 0.91 0.95
C LYS A 88 -8.77 -0.17 1.58
N LEU A 89 -7.50 -0.24 1.16
CA LEU A 89 -6.51 -1.13 1.76
C LEU A 89 -6.23 -0.76 3.23
N GLU A 90 -6.05 0.52 3.54
CA GLU A 90 -5.87 1.00 4.92
C GLU A 90 -7.08 0.64 5.79
N SER A 91 -8.29 0.94 5.35
CA SER A 91 -9.52 0.62 6.08
C SER A 91 -9.64 -0.88 6.39
N GLN A 92 -9.27 -1.76 5.44
CA GLN A 92 -9.39 -3.20 5.60
C GLN A 92 -8.29 -3.83 6.45
N PHE A 93 -7.05 -3.31 6.36
CA PHE A 93 -5.88 -3.98 6.94
C PHE A 93 -5.24 -3.21 8.10
N MET A 94 -5.37 -1.88 8.20
CA MET A 94 -4.93 -1.12 9.38
C MET A 94 -5.84 -1.36 10.58
N SER A 95 -7.16 -1.38 10.39
CA SER A 95 -8.14 -1.66 11.46
C SER A 95 -7.88 -3.04 12.09
N LYS A 96 -7.62 -4.06 11.27
CA LYS A 96 -7.24 -5.40 11.71
C LYS A 96 -5.89 -5.41 12.42
N THR A 97 -4.90 -4.64 11.97
CA THR A 97 -3.57 -4.61 12.59
C THR A 97 -3.59 -3.89 13.96
N ALA A 98 -4.35 -2.81 14.11
CA ALA A 98 -4.52 -2.11 15.38
C ALA A 98 -5.25 -2.99 16.41
N THR A 99 -6.38 -3.61 16.02
CA THR A 99 -7.11 -4.55 16.87
C THR A 99 -6.27 -5.77 17.23
N THR A 100 -5.51 -6.33 16.28
CA THR A 100 -4.60 -7.47 16.53
C THR A 100 -3.48 -7.08 17.50
N LYS A 101 -2.86 -5.89 17.36
CA LYS A 101 -1.85 -5.40 18.32
C LYS A 101 -2.42 -5.20 19.72
N VAL A 102 -3.64 -4.65 19.83
CA VAL A 102 -4.32 -4.48 21.13
C VAL A 102 -4.66 -5.83 21.75
N TYR A 103 -5.19 -6.76 20.97
CA TYR A 103 -5.50 -8.13 21.41
C TYR A 103 -4.24 -8.86 21.89
N LEU A 104 -3.13 -8.79 21.14
CA LEU A 104 -1.85 -9.39 21.53
C LEU A 104 -1.30 -8.78 22.83
N LYS A 105 -1.41 -7.45 22.99
CA LYS A 105 -1.05 -6.80 24.26
C LYS A 105 -1.91 -7.32 25.40
N GLN A 106 -3.25 -7.32 25.26
CA GLN A 106 -4.16 -7.80 26.29
C GLN A 106 -3.89 -9.26 26.68
N LYS A 107 -3.63 -10.15 25.72
CA LYS A 107 -3.27 -11.54 25.98
C LYS A 107 -1.93 -11.67 26.72
N LEU A 108 -0.92 -10.89 26.34
CA LEU A 108 0.37 -10.87 27.02
C LEU A 108 0.25 -10.36 28.47
N TYR A 109 -0.62 -9.37 28.73
CA TYR A 109 -0.92 -8.94 30.09
C TYR A 109 -1.71 -10.01 30.86
N GLY A 110 -2.70 -10.66 30.23
CA GLY A 110 -3.49 -11.73 30.85
C GLY A 110 -2.67 -12.97 31.24
N MET A 111 -1.67 -13.34 30.43
CA MET A 111 -0.77 -14.47 30.75
C MET A 111 0.19 -14.15 31.90
N ARG A 112 0.66 -12.89 32.02
CA ARG A 112 1.51 -12.44 33.14
C ARG A 112 0.78 -12.31 34.48
N MET A 113 -0.55 -12.33 34.49
CA MET A 113 -1.36 -12.25 35.71
C MET A 113 -1.68 -13.63 36.30
N HIS A 114 -1.27 -14.72 35.65
CA HIS A 114 -1.53 -16.10 36.09
C HIS A 114 -0.28 -16.88 36.53
N GLU A 115 0.92 -16.27 36.51
CA GLU A 115 2.16 -16.83 37.08
C GLU A 115 2.39 -16.34 38.53
N GLY A 116 1.33 -16.34 39.35
CA GLY A 116 1.37 -16.04 40.79
C GLY A 116 0.85 -17.20 41.60
#